data_AF-A0A327YY43-F1
#
_entry.id   AF-A0A327YY43-F1
#
_cell.length_a   1.000
_cell.length_b   1.000
_cell.length_c   1.000
_cell.angle_alpha   90.00
_cell.angle_beta   90.00
_cell.angle_gamma   90.00
#
_symmetry.space_group_name_H-M   'P 1'
#
loop_
_entity.id
_entity.type
_entity.pdbx_description
1 polymer ?
#
loop_
_entity_poly.entity_id
_entity_poly.type
_entity_poly.pdbx_seq_one_letter_code
_entity_poly.pdbx_strand_id
1 'polypeptide(L)'
;MQLVLVENLGDINKDGFCEFAIFPHWYIGCWGKIQYFTFKNNEWKNFGFARANICEEVTFEKHVKVISTKKIKVMEVYPNKDYSEMLQRYKTLKLD
;
A
#
# COMPACT_ATOMS: atom_id res chain seq x y z
N MET A 1 6.32 3.51 -20.98
CA MET A 1 5.26 4.17 -20.19
C MET A 1 4.93 3.24 -19.04
N GLN A 2 5.26 3.61 -17.81
CA GLN A 2 4.94 2.81 -16.64
C GLN A 2 3.55 3.24 -16.17
N LEU A 3 2.61 2.30 -16.13
CA LEU A 3 1.32 2.58 -15.53
C LEU A 3 1.51 2.59 -14.01
N VAL A 4 0.83 3.51 -13.34
CA VAL A 4 0.80 3.59 -11.88
C VAL A 4 -0.65 3.81 -11.52
N LEU A 5 -1.16 2.98 -10.61
CA LEU A 5 -2.52 3.10 -10.13
C LEU A 5 -2.48 3.89 -8.82
N VAL A 6 -3.27 4.95 -8.73
CA VAL A 6 -3.43 5.76 -7.53
C VAL A 6 -4.79 5.44 -6.94
N GLU A 7 -4.80 4.97 -5.70
CA GLU A 7 -6.00 4.56 -4.99
C GLU A 7 -6.30 5.52 -3.84
N ASN A 8 -7.55 5.95 -3.75
CA ASN A 8 -8.02 6.84 -2.69
C ASN A 8 -8.35 6.02 -1.44
N LEU A 9 -7.75 6.38 -0.29
CA LEU A 9 -8.02 5.73 1.00
C LEU A 9 -9.09 6.46 1.83
N GLY A 10 -9.54 7.62 1.36
CA GLY A 10 -10.38 8.57 2.09
C GLY A 10 -9.57 9.44 3.05
N ASP A 11 -10.25 10.37 3.72
CA ASP A 11 -9.72 11.17 4.82
C ASP A 11 -9.74 10.32 6.11
N ILE A 12 -8.68 9.54 6.31
CA ILE A 12 -8.53 8.63 7.44
C ILE A 12 -8.34 9.43 8.73
N ASN A 13 -7.49 10.46 8.67
CA ASN A 13 -7.05 11.19 9.86
C ASN A 13 -7.98 12.35 10.26
N LYS A 14 -8.96 12.68 9.43
CA LYS A 14 -9.96 13.76 9.59
C LYS A 14 -9.35 15.16 9.55
N ASP A 15 -8.30 15.36 8.76
CA ASP A 15 -7.65 16.67 8.57
C ASP A 15 -8.18 17.45 7.36
N GLY A 16 -9.14 16.88 6.62
CA GLY A 16 -9.73 17.47 5.43
C GLY A 16 -9.04 17.10 4.12
N PHE A 17 -7.97 16.29 4.16
CA PHE A 17 -7.28 15.76 3.00
C PHE A 17 -7.38 14.23 2.95
N CYS A 18 -7.59 13.68 1.76
CA CYS A 18 -7.59 12.23 1.59
C CYS A 18 -6.16 11.68 1.58
N GLU A 19 -5.95 10.58 2.29
CA GLU A 19 -4.80 9.72 2.05
C GLU A 19 -4.95 8.95 0.73
N PHE A 20 -3.83 8.59 0.13
CA PHE A 20 -3.81 7.75 -1.06
C PHE A 20 -2.69 6.72 -1.02
N ALA A 21 -2.82 5.70 -1.87
CA ALA A 21 -1.79 4.70 -2.11
C ALA A 21 -1.37 4.71 -3.58
N ILE A 22 -0.08 4.50 -3.81
CA ILE A 22 0.50 4.32 -5.13
C ILE A 22 0.84 2.85 -5.32
N PHE A 23 0.20 2.25 -6.32
CA PHE A 23 0.41 0.87 -6.74
C PHE A 23 1.27 0.85 -8.01
N PRO A 24 2.46 0.22 -7.96
CA PRO A 24 3.27 0.05 -9.16
C PRO A 24 2.57 -0.95 -10.08
N HIS A 25 2.20 -0.53 -11.29
CA HIS A 25 1.70 -1.43 -12.32
C HIS A 25 2.89 -1.93 -13.14
N TRP A 26 2.99 -3.25 -13.30
CA TRP A 26 4.01 -3.97 -14.08
C TRP A 26 5.46 -3.53 -13.84
N TYR A 27 6.20 -4.36 -13.11
CA TYR A 27 7.65 -4.22 -12.94
C TYR A 27 8.33 -5.51 -13.38
N ILE A 28 9.52 -5.39 -13.98
CA ILE A 28 10.35 -6.55 -14.35
C ILE A 28 10.64 -7.35 -13.06
N GLY A 29 10.18 -8.60 -13.01
CA GLY A 29 10.34 -9.47 -11.84
C GLY A 29 9.16 -9.49 -10.87
N CYS A 30 8.00 -8.90 -11.20
CA CYS A 30 6.75 -9.01 -10.43
C CYS A 30 6.76 -8.46 -9.01
N TRP A 31 7.86 -7.88 -8.52
CA TRP A 31 7.97 -7.40 -7.14
C TRP A 31 7.96 -5.89 -7.08
N GLY A 32 7.08 -5.35 -6.24
CA GLY A 32 6.92 -3.92 -6.05
C GLY A 32 6.62 -3.55 -4.60
N LYS A 33 6.55 -2.24 -4.35
CA LYS A 33 6.10 -1.68 -3.08
C LYS A 33 4.89 -0.81 -3.35
N ILE A 34 3.78 -1.11 -2.68
CA ILE A 34 2.67 -0.17 -2.55
C ILE A 34 3.13 0.88 -1.54
N GLN A 35 3.02 2.15 -1.91
CA GLN A 35 3.42 3.28 -1.06
C GLN A 35 2.20 4.06 -0.59
N TYR A 36 2.20 4.51 0.66
CA TYR A 36 1.05 5.18 1.27
C TYR A 36 1.40 6.61 1.67
N PHE A 37 0.53 7.55 1.37
CA PHE A 37 0.78 8.99 1.53
C PHE A 37 -0.34 9.70 2.28
N THR A 38 0.05 10.64 3.13
CA THR A 38 -0.82 11.57 3.87
C THR A 38 -0.35 12.99 3.64
N PHE A 39 -1.26 13.96 3.65
CA PHE A 39 -0.90 15.37 3.49
C PHE A 39 -0.66 15.99 4.86
N LYS A 40 0.53 16.52 5.10
CA LYS A 40 0.88 17.10 6.40
C LYS A 40 1.94 18.17 6.25
N ASN A 41 1.77 19.29 6.93
CA ASN A 41 2.69 20.44 6.87
C ASN A 41 2.91 20.95 5.44
N ASN A 42 1.84 21.06 4.65
CA ASN A 42 1.86 21.48 3.24
C ASN A 42 2.66 20.57 2.28
N GLU A 43 2.91 19.31 2.65
CA GLU A 43 3.60 18.34 1.80
C GLU A 43 2.96 16.95 1.88
N TRP A 44 3.10 16.16 0.80
CA TRP A 44 2.73 14.75 0.79
C TRP A 44 3.83 13.91 1.43
N LYS A 45 3.52 13.29 2.57
CA LYS A 45 4.46 12.45 3.32
C LYS A 45 4.14 10.99 3.10
N ASN A 46 5.16 10.20 2.76
CA ASN A 46 5.06 8.76 2.76
C ASN A 46 5.06 8.26 4.22
N PHE A 47 3.97 7.61 4.64
CA PHE A 47 3.84 7.06 6.00
C PHE A 47 4.04 5.54 6.05
N GLY A 48 4.36 4.92 4.91
CA GLY A 48 4.78 3.53 4.87
C GLY A 48 4.66 2.87 3.50
N PHE A 49 4.99 1.58 3.49
CA PHE A 49 4.87 0.72 2.33
C PHE A 49 4.46 -0.70 2.71
N ALA A 50 3.95 -1.42 1.70
CA ALA A 50 3.66 -2.85 1.73
C ALA A 50 4.30 -3.51 0.50
N ARG A 51 5.01 -4.64 0.69
CA ARG A 51 5.52 -5.43 -0.44
C ARG A 51 4.36 -6.11 -1.16
N ALA A 52 4.34 -6.04 -2.49
CA ALA A 52 3.36 -6.72 -3.31
C ALA A 52 4.04 -7.54 -4.40
N ASN A 53 3.41 -8.67 -4.75
CA ASN A 53 3.64 -9.31 -6.03
C ASN A 53 2.58 -8.78 -7.01
N ILE A 54 3.01 -8.12 -8.08
CA ILE A 54 2.16 -7.33 -9.00
C ILE A 54 1.91 -8.03 -10.34
N CYS A 55 2.32 -9.30 -10.46
CA CYS A 55 1.94 -10.14 -11.59
C CYS A 55 0.59 -10.83 -11.38
N GLU A 56 0.11 -10.87 -10.14
CA GLU A 56 -1.27 -11.20 -9.83
C GLU A 56 -2.13 -9.92 -9.83
N GLU A 57 -3.42 -10.07 -10.12
CA GLU A 57 -4.37 -8.95 -10.14
C GLU A 57 -4.48 -8.34 -8.73
N VAL A 58 -3.85 -7.19 -8.54
CA VAL A 58 -3.83 -6.49 -7.25
C VAL A 58 -5.14 -5.72 -7.09
N THR A 59 -6.15 -6.35 -6.51
CA THR A 59 -7.40 -5.66 -6.13
C THR A 59 -7.19 -4.91 -4.81
N PHE A 60 -7.29 -3.57 -4.87
CA PHE A 60 -7.10 -2.64 -3.74
C PHE A 60 -7.75 -3.09 -2.42
N GLU A 61 -9.01 -3.52 -2.48
CA GLU A 61 -9.82 -3.89 -1.32
C GLU A 61 -9.23 -5.02 -0.48
N LYS A 62 -8.42 -5.91 -1.09
CA LYS A 62 -7.75 -6.99 -0.37
C LYS A 62 -6.51 -6.53 0.38
N HIS A 63 -5.89 -5.42 -0.05
CA HIS A 63 -4.58 -5.01 0.43
C HIS A 63 -4.62 -4.03 1.59
N VAL A 64 -5.71 -3.29 1.79
CA VAL A 64 -5.78 -2.21 2.77
C VAL A 64 -7.07 -2.26 3.54
N LYS A 65 -6.97 -2.13 4.86
CA LYS A 65 -8.10 -1.92 5.75
C LYS A 65 -7.81 -0.79 6.70
N VAL A 66 -8.65 0.24 6.71
CA VAL A 66 -8.62 1.29 7.73
C VAL A 66 -9.06 0.68 9.06
N ILE A 67 -8.24 0.83 10.10
CA ILE A 67 -8.54 0.27 11.43
C ILE A 67 -8.76 1.35 12.49
N SER A 68 -8.22 2.55 12.30
CA SER A 68 -8.54 3.74 13.11
C SER A 68 -8.13 5.00 12.36
N THR A 69 -8.43 6.17 12.92
CA THR A 69 -8.05 7.48 12.34
C THR A 69 -6.55 7.75 12.23
N LYS A 70 -5.70 6.82 12.65
CA LYS A 70 -4.23 6.97 12.57
C LYS A 70 -3.55 5.68 12.13
N LYS A 71 -4.33 4.67 11.71
CA LYS A 71 -3.79 3.35 11.45
C LYS A 71 -4.52 2.66 10.33
N ILE A 72 -3.74 2.08 9.44
CA ILE A 72 -4.22 1.13 8.44
C ILE A 72 -3.52 -0.22 8.64
N LYS A 73 -4.24 -1.30 8.34
CA LYS A 73 -3.69 -2.63 8.21
C LYS A 73 -3.47 -2.90 6.73
N VAL A 74 -2.26 -3.27 6.36
CA VAL A 74 -1.86 -3.53 4.98
C VAL A 74 -1.41 -4.98 4.83
N MET A 75 -1.76 -5.60 3.71
CA MET A 75 -1.28 -6.93 3.34
C MET A 75 0.02 -6.81 2.57
N GLU A 76 1.01 -7.59 2.98
CA GLU A 76 2.27 -7.77 2.27
C GLU A 76 2.41 -9.20 1.77
N VAL A 77 3.01 -9.35 0.59
CA VAL A 77 3.29 -10.65 -0.05
C VAL A 77 4.79 -10.89 -0.10
N TYR A 78 5.22 -12.11 0.25
CA TYR A 78 6.61 -12.55 0.20
C TYR A 78 6.71 -13.99 -0.30
N PRO A 79 7.79 -14.37 -0.98
CA PRO A 79 8.05 -15.77 -1.24
C PRO A 79 8.43 -16.49 0.07
N ASN A 80 8.11 -17.78 0.17
CA ASN A 80 8.74 -18.68 1.12
C ASN A 80 10.23 -18.90 0.76
N LYS A 81 10.99 -19.62 1.61
CA LYS A 81 12.47 -19.72 1.50
C LYS A 81 12.95 -20.27 0.15
N ASP A 82 12.17 -21.15 -0.45
CA ASP A 82 12.42 -21.86 -1.70
C ASP A 82 11.65 -21.30 -2.89
N TYR A 83 10.93 -20.18 -2.72
CA TYR A 83 10.16 -19.49 -3.76
C TYR A 83 9.03 -20.34 -4.39
N SER A 84 8.63 -21.43 -3.74
CA SER A 84 7.55 -22.31 -4.20
C SER A 84 6.16 -21.78 -3.86
N GLU A 85 6.04 -20.94 -2.83
CA GLU A 85 4.77 -20.39 -2.37
C GLU A 85 4.85 -18.89 -2.06
N MET A 86 3.72 -18.20 -2.24
CA MET A 86 3.53 -16.81 -1.84
C MET A 86 2.84 -16.75 -0.49
N LEU A 87 3.56 -16.23 0.50
CA LEU A 87 3.07 -16.02 1.86
C LEU A 87 2.49 -14.60 1.98
N GLN A 88 1.35 -14.51 2.68
CA GLN A 88 0.74 -13.24 3.02
C GLN A 88 0.96 -12.93 4.51
N ARG A 89 1.29 -11.69 4.81
CA ARG A 89 1.33 -11.17 6.18
C ARG A 89 0.66 -9.83 6.25
N TYR A 90 0.13 -9.49 7.43
CA TYR A 90 -0.44 -8.17 7.66
C TYR A 90 0.46 -7.34 8.55
N LYS A 91 0.59 -6.06 8.21
CA LYS A 91 1.35 -5.06 8.93
C LYS A 91 0.45 -3.88 9.27
N THR A 92 0.66 -3.25 10.40
CA THR A 92 0.00 -1.98 10.74
C THR A 92 0.92 -0.83 10.35
N LEU A 93 0.42 0.08 9.52
CA LEU A 93 1.04 1.38 9.28
C LEU A 93 0.37 2.42 10.17
N LYS A 94 1.16 3.36 10.69
CA LYS A 94 0.66 4.50 11.45
C LYS A 94 0.77 5.74 10.56
N LEU A 95 -0.28 6.54 10.54
CA LEU A 95 -0.26 7.87 9.96
C LEU A 95 0.39 8.77 11.01
N ASP A 96 1.49 9.43 10.65
CA ASP A 96 2.24 10.33 11.54
C ASP A 96 1.54 11.67 11.73
#